data_AF-A6UP08-F1
#
_entry.id   AF-A6UP08-F1
#
_cell.length_a   1.000
_cell.length_b   1.000
_cell.length_c   1.000
_cell.angle_alpha   90.00
_cell.angle_beta   90.00
_cell.angle_gamma   90.00
#
_symmetry.space_group_name_H-M   'P 1'
#
loop_
_entity.id
_entity.type
_entity.pdbx_description
1 polymer ?
#
loop_
_entity_poly.entity_id
_entity_poly.type
_entity_poly.pdbx_seq_one_letter_code
_entity_poly.pdbx_strand_id
1 'polypeptide(L)'
;MESKYKTRLILGFLTMLFGIFLEYMFEIDKLITIVLINLGAILVVYNLYYHIKYREIPSKDERIRKTANAGLAYSWVTTFLIITLIFWIDYFKWLEITIQQVIGLIYFVMIISALLFQTYFKKMGDIE
;
A
#
# COMPACT_ATOMS: atom_id res chain seq x y z
N MET A 1 2.64 -14.22 -15.17
CA MET A 1 1.86 -12.96 -15.13
C MET A 1 1.65 -12.53 -16.56
N GLU A 2 0.41 -12.39 -17.04
CA GLU A 2 0.18 -11.98 -18.43
C GLU A 2 0.88 -10.66 -18.75
N SER A 3 1.57 -10.58 -19.90
CA SER A 3 2.40 -9.40 -20.22
C SER A 3 1.58 -8.11 -20.26
N LYS A 4 0.31 -8.19 -20.69
CA LYS A 4 -0.64 -7.06 -20.73
C LYS A 4 -0.90 -6.44 -19.35
N TYR A 5 -1.02 -7.24 -18.30
CA TYR A 5 -1.20 -6.72 -16.93
C TYR A 5 0.06 -6.03 -16.41
N LYS A 6 1.24 -6.61 -16.70
CA LYS A 6 2.53 -6.02 -16.32
C LYS A 6 2.70 -4.64 -16.95
N THR A 7 2.38 -4.50 -18.23
CA THR A 7 2.47 -3.21 -18.95
C THR A 7 1.52 -2.17 -18.36
N ARG A 8 0.29 -2.55 -18.01
CA ARG A 8 -0.70 -1.61 -17.41
C ARG A 8 -0.30 -1.13 -16.02
N LEU A 9 0.27 -2.01 -15.19
CA LEU A 9 0.81 -1.62 -13.88
C LEU A 9 2.01 -0.67 -14.04
N ILE A 10 2.95 -1.01 -14.93
CA ILE A 10 4.12 -0.17 -15.21
C ILE A 10 3.67 1.22 -15.68
N LEU A 11 2.66 1.30 -16.54
CA LEU A 11 2.11 2.57 -17.00
C LEU A 11 1.62 3.43 -15.83
N GLY A 12 0.83 2.88 -14.91
CA GLY A 12 0.36 3.60 -13.73
C GLY A 12 1.51 4.13 -12.86
N PHE A 13 2.54 3.31 -12.62
CA PHE A 13 3.75 3.73 -11.90
C PHE A 13 4.51 4.83 -12.64
N LEU A 14 4.69 4.71 -13.97
CA LEU A 14 5.36 5.72 -14.78
C LEU A 14 4.60 7.05 -14.78
N THR A 15 3.27 7.03 -14.81
CA THR A 15 2.46 8.25 -14.70
C THR A 15 2.68 8.96 -13.36
N MET A 16 2.74 8.22 -12.24
CA MET A 16 3.06 8.81 -10.93
C MET A 16 4.44 9.44 -10.91
N LEU A 17 5.47 8.70 -11.36
CA LEU A 17 6.85 9.17 -11.41
C LEU A 17 7.02 10.36 -12.34
N PHE A 18 6.29 10.40 -13.45
CA PHE A 18 6.32 11.50 -14.39
C PHE A 18 5.71 12.78 -13.78
N GLY A 19 4.62 12.69 -13.03
CA GLY A 19 4.07 13.84 -12.30
C GLY A 19 5.07 14.44 -11.32
N ILE A 20 5.74 13.59 -10.53
CA ILE A 20 6.79 14.00 -9.59
C ILE A 20 7.99 14.63 -10.33
N PHE A 21 8.41 14.01 -11.44
CA PHE A 21 9.52 14.51 -12.27
C PHE A 21 9.23 15.89 -12.87
N LEU A 22 8.01 16.11 -13.38
CA LEU A 22 7.64 17.39 -13.96
C LEU A 22 7.62 18.52 -12.92
N GLU A 23 7.09 18.27 -11.71
CA GLU A 23 7.13 19.24 -10.62
C GLU A 23 8.57 19.62 -10.27
N TYR A 24 9.45 18.62 -10.17
CA TYR A 24 10.84 18.84 -9.78
C TYR A 24 11.67 19.57 -10.84
N MET A 25 11.46 19.27 -12.13
CA MET A 25 12.30 19.81 -13.22
C MET A 25 11.78 21.12 -13.80
N PHE A 26 10.46 21.33 -13.80
CA PHE A 26 9.83 22.42 -14.52
C PHE A 26 8.93 23.30 -13.64
N GLU A 27 8.89 23.04 -12.32
CA GLU A 27 8.08 23.78 -11.34
C GLU A 27 6.64 24.02 -11.81
N ILE A 28 6.04 23.00 -12.43
CA ILE A 28 4.68 23.08 -12.97
C ILE A 28 3.64 23.32 -11.87
N ASP A 29 2.44 23.75 -12.28
CA ASP A 29 1.30 23.92 -11.38
C ASP A 29 1.07 22.66 -10.53
N LYS A 30 1.00 22.84 -9.21
CA LYS A 30 0.79 21.77 -8.23
C LYS A 30 -0.47 20.95 -8.52
N LEU A 31 -1.51 21.56 -9.07
CA LEU A 31 -2.74 20.87 -9.46
C LEU A 31 -2.44 19.80 -10.52
N ILE A 32 -1.59 20.10 -11.50
CA ILE A 32 -1.20 19.16 -12.56
C ILE A 32 -0.47 17.97 -11.94
N THR A 33 0.47 18.22 -11.03
CA THR A 33 1.20 17.14 -10.34
C THR A 33 0.27 16.27 -9.49
N ILE A 34 -0.62 16.89 -8.72
CA ILE A 34 -1.62 16.18 -7.91
C ILE A 34 -2.49 15.27 -8.80
N VAL A 35 -2.97 15.78 -9.95
CA VAL A 35 -3.78 15.00 -10.88
C VAL A 35 -2.99 13.81 -11.43
N LEU A 36 -1.74 14.00 -11.86
CA LEU A 36 -0.91 12.93 -12.42
C LEU A 36 -0.61 11.82 -11.39
N ILE A 37 -0.26 12.20 -10.16
CA ILE A 37 0.02 11.25 -9.08
C ILE A 37 -1.24 10.44 -8.76
N ASN A 38 -2.40 11.10 -8.62
CA ASN A 38 -3.65 10.41 -8.30
C ASN A 38 -4.13 9.52 -9.45
N LEU A 39 -4.01 9.98 -10.70
CA LEU A 39 -4.38 9.18 -11.87
C LEU A 39 -3.54 7.90 -11.96
N GLY A 40 -2.22 8.02 -11.77
CA GLY A 40 -1.31 6.88 -11.74
C GLY A 40 -1.64 5.90 -10.60
N ALA A 41 -1.96 6.42 -9.41
CA ALA A 41 -2.39 5.60 -8.26
C ALA A 41 -3.69 4.84 -8.56
N ILE A 42 -4.71 5.52 -9.13
CA ILE A 42 -5.97 4.89 -9.55
C ILE A 42 -5.71 3.79 -10.58
N LEU A 43 -4.85 4.03 -11.56
CA LEU A 43 -4.49 3.03 -12.57
C LEU A 43 -3.83 1.81 -11.93
N VAL A 44 -2.91 2.00 -10.99
CA VAL A 44 -2.27 0.88 -10.26
C VAL A 44 -3.33 0.09 -9.50
N VAL A 45 -4.14 0.75 -8.67
CA VAL A 45 -5.16 0.10 -7.83
C VAL A 45 -6.21 -0.62 -8.68
N TYR A 46 -6.75 0.03 -9.71
CA TYR A 46 -7.76 -0.54 -10.59
C TYR A 46 -7.24 -1.77 -11.33
N ASN A 47 -6.02 -1.70 -11.89
CA ASN A 47 -5.44 -2.85 -12.56
C ASN A 47 -5.17 -4.01 -11.59
N LEU A 48 -4.67 -3.70 -10.38
CA LEU A 48 -4.44 -4.71 -9.35
C LEU A 48 -5.76 -5.41 -8.98
N TYR A 49 -6.82 -4.65 -8.75
CA TYR A 49 -8.16 -5.16 -8.49
C TYR A 49 -8.68 -6.03 -9.64
N TYR A 50 -8.60 -5.54 -10.88
CA TYR A 50 -9.03 -6.28 -12.06
C TYR A 50 -8.28 -7.61 -12.20
N HIS A 51 -6.96 -7.59 -12.01
CA HIS A 51 -6.16 -8.81 -12.07
C HIS A 51 -6.52 -9.80 -10.95
N ILE A 52 -6.77 -9.33 -9.74
CA ILE A 52 -7.20 -10.21 -8.64
C ILE A 52 -8.57 -10.83 -8.94
N LYS A 53 -9.51 -10.05 -9.48
CA LYS A 53 -10.89 -10.47 -9.76
C LYS A 53 -11.01 -11.47 -10.91
N TYR A 54 -10.26 -11.25 -11.99
CA TYR A 54 -10.42 -12.00 -13.25
C TYR A 54 -9.28 -12.98 -13.54
N ARG A 55 -8.28 -13.10 -12.67
CA ARG A 55 -7.28 -14.16 -12.80
C ARG A 55 -7.98 -15.49 -12.54
N GLU A 56 -7.89 -16.42 -13.48
CA GLU A 56 -8.16 -17.83 -13.21
C GLU A 56 -7.21 -18.27 -12.11
N ILE A 57 -7.75 -18.39 -10.91
CA ILE A 57 -6.99 -18.81 -9.74
C ILE A 57 -6.94 -20.34 -9.84
N PRO A 58 -5.79 -20.98 -10.14
CA PRO A 58 -5.68 -22.41 -9.85
C PRO A 58 -5.99 -22.52 -8.38
N SER A 59 -7.04 -23.26 -8.00
CA SER A 59 -7.69 -23.24 -6.68
C SER A 59 -6.69 -22.78 -5.64
N LYS A 60 -6.75 -21.50 -5.25
CA LYS A 60 -5.74 -20.91 -4.36
C LYS A 60 -5.80 -21.79 -3.13
N ASP A 61 -4.74 -22.55 -2.92
CA ASP A 61 -4.64 -23.50 -1.83
C ASP A 61 -5.12 -22.76 -0.58
N GLU A 62 -6.14 -23.29 0.09
CA GLU A 62 -6.92 -22.56 1.10
C GLU A 62 -5.99 -21.89 2.12
N ARG A 63 -4.90 -22.60 2.43
CA ARG A 63 -3.76 -22.17 3.21
C ARG A 63 -3.15 -20.84 2.79
N ILE A 64 -2.85 -20.62 1.50
CA ILE A 64 -2.26 -19.37 1.01
C ILE A 64 -3.21 -18.19 1.27
N ARG A 65 -4.52 -18.41 1.12
CA ARG A 65 -5.54 -17.38 1.39
C ARG A 65 -5.63 -17.09 2.88
N LYS A 66 -5.63 -18.13 3.74
CA LYS A 66 -5.61 -17.98 5.20
C LYS A 66 -4.38 -17.18 5.65
N THR A 67 -3.19 -17.51 5.18
CA THR A 67 -1.94 -16.78 5.50
C THR A 67 -1.99 -15.32 5.09
N ALA A 68 -2.46 -15.03 3.87
CA ALA A 68 -2.57 -13.66 3.39
C ALA A 68 -3.54 -12.82 4.23
N ASN A 69 -4.71 -13.39 4.52
CA ASN A 69 -5.74 -12.72 5.33
C ASN A 69 -5.29 -12.51 6.78
N ALA A 70 -4.66 -13.53 7.39
CA ALA A 70 -4.11 -13.41 8.74
C ALA A 70 -3.04 -12.31 8.79
N GLY A 71 -2.09 -12.29 7.85
CA GLY A 71 -1.06 -11.24 7.82
C GLY A 71 -1.63 -9.83 7.68
N LEU A 72 -2.69 -9.66 6.89
CA LEU A 72 -3.39 -8.37 6.76
C LEU A 72 -4.16 -7.99 8.04
N ALA A 73 -4.84 -8.95 8.69
CA ALA A 73 -5.57 -8.70 9.93
C ALA A 73 -4.63 -8.26 11.07
N TYR A 74 -3.50 -8.94 11.24
CA TYR A 74 -2.50 -8.59 12.25
C TYR A 74 -1.81 -7.25 11.94
N SER A 75 -1.60 -6.96 10.66
CA SER A 75 -1.11 -5.65 10.22
C SER A 75 -2.09 -4.53 10.58
N TRP A 76 -3.39 -4.72 10.33
CA TRP A 76 -4.41 -3.74 10.66
C TRP A 76 -4.45 -3.44 12.16
N VAL A 77 -4.42 -4.47 13.01
CA VAL A 77 -4.34 -4.30 14.48
C VAL A 77 -3.06 -3.56 14.89
N THR A 78 -1.93 -3.90 14.27
CA THR A 78 -0.65 -3.22 14.54
C THR A 78 -0.71 -1.74 14.17
N THR A 79 -1.26 -1.42 13.00
CA THR A 79 -1.47 -0.03 12.57
C THR A 79 -2.41 0.71 13.51
N PHE A 80 -3.50 0.07 13.96
CA PHE A 80 -4.41 0.67 14.95
C PHE A 80 -3.69 1.01 16.27
N LEU A 81 -2.84 0.11 16.78
CA LEU A 81 -2.03 0.37 17.97
C LEU A 81 -1.08 1.56 17.76
N ILE A 82 -0.41 1.62 16.60
CA ILE A 82 0.49 2.73 16.27
C ILE A 82 -0.27 4.06 16.16
N ILE A 83 -1.43 4.09 15.50
CA ILE A 83 -2.28 5.30 15.43
C ILE A 83 -2.69 5.75 16.82
N THR A 84 -3.06 4.80 17.70
CA THR A 84 -3.41 5.10 19.09
C THR A 84 -2.23 5.71 19.86
N LEU A 85 -1.01 5.22 19.65
CA LEU A 85 0.20 5.81 20.25
C LEU A 85 0.48 7.21 19.71
N ILE A 86 0.39 7.41 18.39
CA ILE A 86 0.54 8.73 17.76
C ILE A 86 -0.47 9.72 18.33
N PHE A 87 -1.74 9.30 18.50
CA PHE A 87 -2.77 10.13 19.10
C PHE A 87 -2.38 10.61 20.51
N TRP A 88 -1.86 9.73 21.37
CA TRP A 88 -1.43 10.14 22.71
C TRP A 88 -0.20 11.05 22.69
N ILE A 89 0.76 10.79 21.81
CA ILE A 89 1.94 11.65 21.62
C ILE A 89 1.52 13.07 21.23
N ASP A 90 0.58 13.19 20.29
CA ASP A 90 0.02 14.46 19.83
C ASP A 90 -0.81 15.13 20.95
N TYR A 91 -1.66 14.37 21.64
CA TYR A 91 -2.49 14.86 22.75
C TYR A 91 -1.66 15.46 23.89
N PHE A 92 -0.59 14.79 24.31
CA PHE A 92 0.32 15.29 25.34
C PHE A 92 1.32 16.32 24.82
N LYS A 93 1.28 16.63 23.51
CA LYS A 93 2.21 17.54 22.82
C LYS A 93 3.68 17.18 23.07
N TRP A 94 3.98 15.89 23.12
CA TRP A 94 5.35 15.41 23.31
C TRP A 94 6.22 15.67 22.07
N LEU A 95 5.62 15.63 20.88
CA LEU A 95 6.28 15.86 19.60
C LEU A 95 5.32 16.59 18.66
N GLU A 96 5.83 17.56 17.90
CA GLU A 96 5.09 18.16 16.78
C GLU A 96 5.27 17.29 15.54
N ILE A 97 4.20 16.61 15.12
CA ILE A 97 4.20 15.73 13.95
C ILE A 97 3.21 16.27 12.93
N THR A 98 3.64 16.42 11.68
CA THR A 98 2.75 16.91 10.61
C THR A 98 1.80 15.80 10.13
N ILE A 99 0.64 16.20 9.59
CA ILE A 99 -0.33 15.25 9.02
C ILE A 99 0.32 14.38 7.93
N GLN A 100 1.20 14.97 7.11
CA GLN A 100 1.94 14.24 6.07
C GLN A 100 2.85 13.17 6.68
N GLN A 101 3.55 13.47 7.79
CA GLN A 101 4.38 12.51 8.50
C GLN A 101 3.55 11.38 9.12
N VAL A 102 2.39 11.69 9.72
CA VAL A 102 1.48 10.68 10.26
C VAL A 102 0.97 9.73 9.17
N ILE A 103 0.49 10.26 8.05
CA ILE A 103 0.00 9.46 6.93
C ILE A 103 1.12 8.58 6.35
N GLY A 104 2.31 9.14 6.15
CA GLY A 104 3.47 8.39 5.67
C GLY A 104 3.86 7.25 6.61
N LEU A 105 3.88 7.52 7.91
CA LEU A 105 4.18 6.52 8.94
C LEU A 105 3.11 5.41 8.97
N ILE A 106 1.82 5.76 8.86
CA ILE A 106 0.73 4.78 8.81
C ILE A 106 0.88 3.85 7.60
N TYR A 107 1.12 4.39 6.40
CA TYR A 107 1.34 3.57 5.20
C TYR A 107 2.56 2.66 5.34
N PHE A 108 3.67 3.20 5.84
CA PHE A 108 4.88 2.43 6.07
C PHE A 108 4.64 1.28 7.04
N VAL A 109 4.07 1.55 8.22
CA VAL A 109 3.77 0.54 9.24
C VAL A 109 2.82 -0.52 8.69
N MET A 110 1.77 -0.12 7.99
CA MET A 110 0.78 -1.05 7.44
C MET A 110 1.42 -2.01 6.43
N ILE A 111 2.17 -1.49 5.44
CA ILE A 111 2.79 -2.34 4.41
C ILE A 111 3.85 -3.27 5.03
N ILE A 112 4.75 -2.72 5.85
CA ILE A 112 5.85 -3.49 6.43
C ILE A 112 5.33 -4.56 7.40
N SER A 113 4.38 -4.22 8.27
CA SER A 113 3.79 -5.21 9.18
C SER A 113 3.05 -6.32 8.43
N ALA A 114 2.30 -6.00 7.37
CA ALA A 114 1.63 -7.01 6.55
C ALA A 114 2.63 -8.00 5.95
N LEU A 115 3.73 -7.51 5.39
CA LEU A 115 4.78 -8.36 4.81
C LEU A 115 5.47 -9.22 5.89
N LEU A 116 5.75 -8.66 7.06
CA LEU A 116 6.36 -9.38 8.18
C LEU A 116 5.44 -10.49 8.68
N PHE A 117 4.17 -10.20 8.94
CA PHE A 117 3.21 -11.20 9.42
C PHE A 117 2.92 -12.28 8.36
N GLN A 118 2.73 -11.90 7.09
CA GLN A 118 2.56 -12.89 6.02
C GLN A 118 3.77 -13.82 5.91
N THR A 119 4.99 -13.28 6.04
CA THR A 119 6.22 -14.07 6.01
C THR A 119 6.36 -14.97 7.24
N TYR A 120 6.02 -14.45 8.41
CA TYR A 120 6.03 -15.20 9.67
C TYR A 120 5.05 -16.38 9.61
N PHE A 121 3.80 -16.12 9.25
CA PHE A 121 2.76 -17.13 9.14
C PHE A 121 3.03 -18.15 8.04
N LYS A 122 3.62 -17.73 6.93
CA LYS A 122 4.07 -18.66 5.88
C LYS A 122 5.13 -19.64 6.39
N LYS A 123 6.03 -19.19 7.28
CA LYS A 123 7.07 -20.03 7.90
C LYS A 123 6.50 -20.96 8.98
N MET A 124 5.41 -20.59 9.63
CA MET A 124 4.87 -21.29 10.80
C MET A 124 4.15 -22.60 10.48
N GLY A 125 3.62 -22.78 9.27
CA GLY A 125 2.84 -23.98 8.92
C GLY A 125 1.38 -23.66 8.65
N ASP A 126 0.49 -24.64 8.77
CA ASP A 126 -0.96 -24.40 8.66
C ASP A 126 -1.41 -23.50 9.81
N ILE A 127 -2.19 -22.48 9.47
CA ILE A 127 -2.77 -21.53 10.42
C ILE A 127 -4.23 -21.95 10.46
N GLU A 128 -4.69 -22.51 11.58
CA GLU A 128 -6.08 -22.95 11.71
C GLU A 128 -7.07 -21.80 11.52
#